data_AF-A0A8S3YRF9-F1
#
_entry.id   AF-A0A8S3YRF9-F1
#
_cell.length_a   1.000
_cell.length_b   1.000
_cell.length_c   1.000
_cell.angle_alpha   90.00
_cell.angle_beta   90.00
_cell.angle_gamma   90.00
#
_symmetry.space_group_name_H-M   'P 1'
#
loop_
_entity.id
_entity.type
_entity.pdbx_description
1 polymer ?
#
loop_
_entity_poly.entity_id
_entity_poly.type
_entity_poly.pdbx_seq_one_letter_code
_entity_poly.pdbx_strand_id
1 'polypeptide(L)'
;MANITRIIAAIAMGLVLFTSIYGDGVFDWIQYDRFDEIDARFRAVNGGTCRSRSKDQMVMRPDVVSQLPVYNQMLSRVWYANRTALIHLHNMALNRAFFYSYILQRMNDSASFSKQPNWLYYYFSSAADVNANPSMLNGSAFYFDNDCHYPNWFITVPFNRTLRLFAPKAFRWDDYRDPDNLLREPTRTVVKVNDLGAGTFKNYTHPGYKMNTWHKTWLPDVTGDKDSLTKFTYHVGIKRSNKTGQFMTKTYESFAFFGPSMPGANEKDPTMLPVQWTAPYFDCGGSNKWVVSAVSPVVDYMPRYSNYTHLRRQRIIGLIVMDIDFNKIDFNACGVSPGNPGPSYLSGIDKCKKTTSCKHIQGFGLKRGGYKCVCKAGTKYPWNLDPGFLGSEIEQATELEYKQGFQCEPTN
;
A
#
# COMPACT_ATOMS: atom_id res chain seq x y z
N MET A 1 65.45 -35.39 -19.62
CA MET A 1 65.16 -34.79 -18.30
C MET A 1 64.67 -33.34 -18.36
N ALA A 2 65.02 -32.52 -19.36
CA ALA A 2 64.61 -31.10 -19.43
C ALA A 2 63.12 -30.81 -19.75
N ASN A 3 62.39 -31.77 -20.35
CA ASN A 3 60.97 -31.58 -20.67
C ASN A 3 60.03 -31.85 -19.49
N ILE A 4 60.43 -32.72 -18.56
CA ILE A 4 59.62 -33.06 -17.37
C ILE A 4 59.61 -31.88 -16.39
N THR A 5 60.73 -31.20 -16.21
CA THR A 5 60.84 -30.00 -15.36
C THR A 5 60.03 -28.82 -15.89
N ARG A 6 59.92 -28.66 -17.22
CA ARG A 6 59.07 -27.62 -17.84
C ARG A 6 57.57 -27.89 -17.67
N ILE A 7 57.15 -29.15 -17.74
CA ILE A 7 55.75 -29.54 -17.55
C ILE A 7 55.34 -29.37 -16.07
N ILE A 8 56.21 -29.74 -15.13
CA ILE A 8 55.96 -29.55 -13.69
C ILE A 8 55.90 -28.05 -13.35
N ALA A 9 56.78 -27.23 -13.92
CA ALA A 9 56.74 -25.79 -13.73
C ALA A 9 55.47 -25.14 -14.30
N ALA A 10 54.99 -25.60 -15.47
CA ALA A 10 53.74 -25.12 -16.06
C ALA A 10 52.50 -25.54 -15.26
N ILE A 11 52.49 -26.77 -14.71
CA ILE A 11 51.40 -27.25 -13.83
C ILE A 11 51.40 -26.49 -12.49
N ALA A 12 52.58 -26.21 -11.91
CA ALA A 12 52.69 -25.42 -10.70
C ALA A 12 52.26 -23.96 -10.92
N MET A 13 52.64 -23.36 -12.05
CA MET A 13 52.24 -21.99 -12.41
C MET A 13 50.73 -21.92 -12.76
N GLY A 14 50.17 -22.97 -13.36
CA GLY A 14 48.73 -23.12 -13.57
C GLY A 14 47.95 -23.28 -12.27
N LEU A 15 48.46 -24.05 -11.29
CA LEU A 15 47.85 -24.20 -9.97
C LEU A 15 47.89 -22.91 -9.15
N VAL A 16 48.96 -22.12 -9.25
CA VAL A 16 49.07 -20.81 -8.59
C VAL A 16 48.16 -19.75 -9.25
N LEU A 17 47.87 -19.88 -10.54
CA LEU A 17 46.89 -19.03 -11.24
C LEU A 17 45.43 -19.44 -10.96
N PHE A 18 45.16 -20.70 -10.60
CA PHE A 18 43.83 -21.18 -10.18
C PHE A 18 43.56 -21.00 -8.68
N THR A 19 44.58 -20.77 -7.86
CA THR A 19 44.39 -20.11 -6.55
C THR A 19 44.20 -18.62 -6.79
N SER A 20 43.14 -18.26 -7.51
CA SER A 20 42.55 -16.93 -7.43
C SER A 20 42.34 -16.66 -5.95
N ILE A 21 43.10 -15.68 -5.46
CA ILE A 21 42.98 -15.07 -4.14
C ILE A 21 41.49 -14.74 -3.97
N TYR A 22 40.74 -15.60 -3.27
CA TYR A 22 39.49 -15.22 -2.65
C TYR A 22 39.91 -14.25 -1.55
N GLY A 23 40.06 -12.98 -1.93
CA GLY A 23 40.19 -11.92 -0.95
C GLY A 23 38.84 -11.83 -0.27
N ASP A 24 38.76 -12.30 0.98
CA ASP A 24 37.60 -12.09 1.82
C ASP A 24 37.29 -10.59 1.83
N GLY A 25 36.18 -10.22 1.20
CA GLY A 25 35.74 -8.84 1.17
C GLY A 25 35.44 -8.36 2.58
N VAL A 26 35.68 -7.08 2.87
CA VAL A 26 35.44 -6.49 4.20
C VAL A 26 33.98 -6.69 4.70
N PHE A 27 33.04 -6.94 3.79
CA PHE A 27 31.62 -7.18 4.04
C PHE A 27 31.15 -8.62 3.77
N ASP A 28 32.05 -9.57 3.57
CA ASP A 28 31.70 -10.94 3.18
C ASP A 28 30.93 -11.70 4.29
N TRP A 29 31.04 -11.23 5.53
CA TRP A 29 30.27 -11.74 6.67
C TRP A 29 28.75 -11.51 6.54
N ILE A 30 28.32 -10.50 5.76
CA ILE A 30 26.91 -10.23 5.50
C ILE A 30 26.41 -11.16 4.40
N GLN A 31 25.90 -12.31 4.83
CA GLN A 31 25.33 -13.32 3.94
C GLN A 31 24.00 -12.86 3.34
N TYR A 32 23.74 -13.33 2.11
CA TYR A 32 22.49 -13.10 1.39
C TYR A 32 21.28 -13.53 2.24
N ASP A 33 20.34 -12.62 2.44
CA ASP A 33 19.17 -12.86 3.27
C ASP A 33 17.84 -12.56 2.55
N ARG A 34 16.73 -12.70 3.28
CA ARG A 34 15.38 -12.45 2.74
C ARG A 34 15.14 -11.00 2.33
N PHE A 35 15.87 -10.04 2.89
CA PHE A 35 15.77 -8.65 2.46
C PHE A 35 16.46 -8.44 1.12
N ASP A 36 17.61 -9.10 0.87
CA ASP A 36 18.27 -9.04 -0.44
C ASP A 36 17.39 -9.57 -1.57
N GLU A 37 16.59 -10.62 -1.31
CA GLU A 37 15.62 -11.11 -2.28
C GLU A 37 14.57 -10.04 -2.64
N ILE A 38 14.04 -9.35 -1.63
CA ILE A 38 13.04 -8.30 -1.82
C ILE A 38 13.66 -7.07 -2.50
N ASP A 39 14.86 -6.65 -2.10
CA ASP A 39 15.57 -5.51 -2.68
C ASP A 39 15.98 -5.77 -4.13
N ALA A 40 16.42 -6.99 -4.46
CA ALA A 40 16.70 -7.38 -5.84
C ALA A 40 15.44 -7.26 -6.73
N ARG A 41 14.28 -7.74 -6.25
CA ARG A 41 13.00 -7.56 -6.97
C ARG A 41 12.59 -6.10 -7.05
N PHE A 42 12.76 -5.36 -5.96
CA PHE A 42 12.44 -3.94 -5.86
C PHE A 42 13.18 -3.14 -6.94
N ARG A 43 14.49 -3.37 -7.08
CA ARG A 43 15.37 -2.69 -8.05
C ARG A 43 15.20 -3.19 -9.50
N ALA A 44 14.76 -4.43 -9.69
CA ALA A 44 14.59 -5.02 -11.02
C ALA A 44 13.46 -4.39 -11.85
N VAL A 45 12.48 -3.75 -11.20
CA VAL A 45 11.32 -3.11 -11.84
C VAL A 45 11.39 -1.60 -11.65
N ASN A 46 11.42 -0.86 -12.75
CA ASN A 46 11.36 0.59 -12.77
C ASN A 46 10.36 1.08 -13.83
N GLY A 47 10.15 2.39 -13.92
CA GLY A 47 9.20 2.98 -14.88
C GLY A 47 9.50 2.67 -16.36
N GLY A 48 10.76 2.37 -16.70
CA GLY A 48 11.16 1.97 -18.05
C GLY A 48 10.96 0.48 -18.33
N THR A 49 11.19 -0.38 -17.35
CA THR A 49 11.14 -1.84 -17.50
C THR A 49 9.78 -2.44 -17.17
N CYS A 50 8.90 -1.73 -16.48
CA CYS A 50 7.62 -2.28 -16.01
C CYS A 50 6.72 -2.82 -17.13
N ARG A 51 6.83 -2.28 -18.36
CA ARG A 51 6.05 -2.77 -19.49
C ARG A 51 6.46 -4.15 -19.97
N SER A 52 7.75 -4.51 -19.89
CA SER A 52 8.26 -5.80 -20.36
C SER A 52 8.15 -6.92 -19.32
N ARG A 53 8.12 -6.58 -18.03
CA ARG A 53 8.04 -7.55 -16.92
C ARG A 53 6.66 -8.23 -16.83
N SER A 54 6.62 -9.48 -16.36
CA SER A 54 5.34 -10.18 -16.12
C SER A 54 4.61 -9.60 -14.89
N LYS A 55 3.32 -9.93 -14.73
CA LYS A 55 2.53 -9.47 -13.57
C LYS A 55 3.13 -9.95 -12.24
N ASP A 56 3.58 -11.20 -12.19
CA ASP A 56 4.12 -11.81 -10.96
C ASP A 56 5.46 -11.18 -10.55
N GLN A 57 6.24 -10.70 -11.52
CA GLN A 57 7.49 -9.97 -11.25
C GLN A 57 7.23 -8.56 -10.70
N MET A 58 6.01 -8.03 -10.86
CA MET A 58 5.62 -6.70 -10.39
C MET A 58 4.74 -6.74 -9.14
N VAL A 59 4.59 -7.91 -8.53
CA VAL A 59 3.86 -8.10 -7.28
C VAL A 59 4.81 -8.78 -6.30
N MET A 60 4.94 -8.21 -5.11
CA MET A 60 5.68 -8.80 -4.00
C MET A 60 4.80 -9.76 -3.21
N ARG A 61 5.41 -10.50 -2.30
CA ARG A 61 4.65 -11.33 -1.37
C ARG A 61 3.83 -10.46 -0.41
N PRO A 62 2.61 -10.88 -0.04
CA PRO A 62 1.74 -10.12 0.87
C PRO A 62 2.28 -10.05 2.30
N ASP A 63 3.09 -11.03 2.72
CA ASP A 63 3.65 -11.15 4.08
C ASP A 63 4.88 -10.25 4.31
N VAL A 64 5.29 -9.44 3.33
CA VAL A 64 6.40 -8.48 3.49
C VAL A 64 5.99 -7.30 4.38
N VAL A 65 4.74 -6.88 4.31
CA VAL A 65 4.20 -5.83 5.19
C VAL A 65 3.61 -6.48 6.43
N SER A 66 4.29 -6.30 7.57
CA SER A 66 3.81 -6.83 8.84
C SER A 66 2.69 -5.96 9.43
N GLN A 67 1.74 -6.59 10.14
CA GLN A 67 0.68 -5.94 10.91
C GLN A 67 -0.20 -4.97 10.09
N LEU A 68 -0.73 -5.41 8.95
CA LEU A 68 -1.73 -4.63 8.22
C LEU A 68 -2.98 -4.42 9.09
N PRO A 69 -3.55 -3.20 9.12
CA PRO A 69 -4.73 -2.92 9.92
C PRO A 69 -5.98 -3.54 9.33
N VAL A 70 -6.69 -4.29 10.15
CA VAL A 70 -7.92 -4.99 9.79
C VAL A 70 -9.06 -4.39 10.59
N TYR A 71 -10.17 -4.07 9.92
CA TYR A 71 -11.31 -3.34 10.49
C TYR A 71 -11.78 -3.87 11.86
N ASN A 72 -11.98 -5.19 11.97
CA ASN A 72 -12.43 -5.89 13.17
C ASN A 72 -11.46 -5.80 14.37
N GLN A 73 -10.17 -5.59 14.12
CA GLN A 73 -9.11 -5.56 15.13
C GLN A 73 -8.65 -4.15 15.47
N MET A 74 -9.21 -3.11 14.85
CA MET A 74 -8.76 -1.73 15.02
C MET A 74 -8.83 -1.27 16.49
N LEU A 75 -9.89 -1.66 17.20
CA LEU A 75 -10.10 -1.28 18.61
C LEU A 75 -9.50 -2.27 19.61
N SER A 76 -9.36 -3.55 19.23
CA SER A 76 -8.92 -4.60 20.16
C SER A 76 -7.41 -4.78 20.18
N ARG A 77 -6.71 -4.42 19.11
CA ARG A 77 -5.28 -4.64 18.95
C ARG A 77 -4.50 -3.38 19.35
N VAL A 78 -3.44 -3.57 20.11
CA VAL A 78 -2.46 -2.50 20.37
C VAL A 78 -1.66 -2.29 19.09
N TRP A 79 -1.84 -1.12 18.49
CA TRP A 79 -1.07 -0.68 17.33
C TRP A 79 0.21 0.00 17.78
N TYR A 80 1.28 -0.24 17.05
CA TYR A 80 2.48 0.57 17.22
C TYR A 80 2.26 1.98 16.72
N ALA A 81 2.90 2.95 17.37
CA ALA A 81 2.88 4.34 16.94
C ALA A 81 3.35 4.53 15.47
N ASN A 82 4.20 3.64 14.94
CA ASN A 82 4.62 3.68 13.53
C ASN A 82 3.61 3.13 12.52
N ARG A 83 2.50 2.53 12.97
CA ARG A 83 1.45 2.01 12.08
C ARG A 83 0.29 2.99 11.88
N THR A 84 0.38 4.18 12.46
CA THR A 84 -0.60 5.28 12.26
C THR A 84 -0.82 5.61 10.79
N ALA A 85 0.19 5.47 9.94
CA ALA A 85 0.05 5.70 8.50
C ALA A 85 -0.84 4.69 7.77
N LEU A 86 -0.71 3.40 8.10
CA LEU A 86 -1.55 2.37 7.52
C LEU A 86 -2.98 2.46 8.06
N ILE A 87 -3.14 2.82 9.34
CA ILE A 87 -4.44 3.06 9.98
C ILE A 87 -5.16 4.24 9.32
N HIS A 88 -4.45 5.35 9.09
CA HIS A 88 -4.99 6.51 8.41
C HIS A 88 -5.40 6.16 6.97
N LEU A 89 -4.55 5.42 6.24
CA LEU A 89 -4.85 4.95 4.89
C LEU A 89 -6.12 4.08 4.84
N HIS A 90 -6.26 3.14 5.78
CA HIS A 90 -7.44 2.31 5.93
C HIS A 90 -8.71 3.14 6.16
N ASN A 91 -8.65 4.06 7.13
CA ASN A 91 -9.79 4.92 7.48
C ASN A 91 -10.16 5.85 6.32
N MET A 92 -9.19 6.38 5.59
CA MET A 92 -9.44 7.20 4.39
C MET A 92 -10.17 6.41 3.31
N ALA A 93 -9.73 5.18 3.01
CA ALA A 93 -10.40 4.33 2.02
C ALA A 93 -11.85 4.04 2.42
N LEU A 94 -12.08 3.65 3.68
CA LEU A 94 -13.40 3.35 4.21
C LEU A 94 -14.33 4.57 4.25
N ASN A 95 -13.86 5.69 4.77
CA ASN A 95 -14.66 6.91 4.90
C ASN A 95 -15.06 7.46 3.53
N ARG A 96 -14.17 7.40 2.55
CA ARG A 96 -14.49 7.78 1.16
C ARG A 96 -15.53 6.84 0.56
N ALA A 97 -15.37 5.54 0.74
CA ALA A 97 -16.32 4.56 0.20
C ALA A 97 -17.71 4.73 0.83
N PHE A 98 -17.77 4.96 2.14
CA PHE A 98 -18.98 5.32 2.86
C PHE A 98 -19.62 6.60 2.33
N PHE A 99 -18.84 7.68 2.19
CA PHE A 99 -19.34 8.97 1.71
C PHE A 99 -19.89 8.90 0.29
N TYR A 100 -19.19 8.24 -0.63
CA TYR A 100 -19.67 8.10 -2.01
C TYR A 100 -20.90 7.21 -2.11
N SER A 101 -20.98 6.14 -1.32
CA SER A 101 -22.19 5.29 -1.27
C SER A 101 -23.39 6.09 -0.75
N TYR A 102 -23.17 6.93 0.27
CA TYR A 102 -24.19 7.83 0.81
C TYR A 102 -24.67 8.87 -0.21
N ILE A 103 -23.76 9.65 -0.82
CA ILE A 103 -24.14 10.79 -1.67
C ILE A 103 -24.87 10.33 -2.94
N LEU A 104 -24.45 9.21 -3.53
CA LEU A 104 -25.03 8.69 -4.78
C LEU A 104 -26.45 8.16 -4.54
N GLN A 105 -26.67 7.42 -3.45
CA GLN A 105 -28.00 6.92 -3.10
C GLN A 105 -28.92 8.03 -2.58
N ARG A 106 -28.37 9.03 -1.88
CA ARG A 106 -29.15 10.19 -1.40
C ARG A 106 -29.66 11.06 -2.54
N MET A 107 -28.90 11.18 -3.63
CA MET A 107 -29.25 11.96 -4.81
C MET A 107 -29.82 11.12 -5.95
N ASN A 108 -30.56 10.05 -5.64
CA ASN A 108 -31.16 9.14 -6.63
C ASN A 108 -32.42 9.69 -7.33
N ASP A 109 -32.86 10.90 -6.99
CA ASP A 109 -34.01 11.56 -7.60
C ASP A 109 -33.63 12.30 -8.89
N SER A 110 -34.56 12.40 -9.84
CA SER A 110 -34.36 13.15 -11.10
C SER A 110 -34.06 14.63 -10.86
N ALA A 111 -34.73 15.26 -9.88
CA ALA A 111 -34.51 16.66 -9.51
C ALA A 111 -33.12 16.92 -8.89
N SER A 112 -32.51 15.88 -8.31
CA SER A 112 -31.21 15.97 -7.64
C SER A 112 -30.05 15.57 -8.56
N PHE A 113 -30.32 15.13 -9.80
CA PHE A 113 -29.30 14.67 -10.73
C PHE A 113 -28.21 15.71 -11.01
N SER A 114 -28.59 16.98 -11.22
CA SER A 114 -27.64 18.07 -11.46
C SER A 114 -26.70 18.34 -10.28
N LYS A 115 -27.10 17.93 -9.07
CA LYS A 115 -26.32 18.11 -7.83
C LYS A 115 -25.38 16.94 -7.55
N GLN A 116 -25.46 15.86 -8.33
CA GLN A 116 -24.56 14.71 -8.16
C GLN A 116 -23.10 15.09 -8.44
N PRO A 117 -22.14 14.35 -7.85
CA PRO A 117 -20.73 14.51 -8.18
C PRO A 117 -20.47 14.40 -9.69
N ASN A 118 -19.98 15.48 -10.30
CA ASN A 118 -19.49 15.46 -11.68
C ASN A 118 -18.10 14.82 -11.75
N TRP A 119 -17.62 14.47 -12.95
CA TRP A 119 -16.24 14.05 -13.21
C TRP A 119 -15.19 14.97 -12.59
N LEU A 120 -15.40 16.29 -12.74
CA LEU A 120 -14.50 17.28 -12.15
C LEU A 120 -14.42 17.15 -10.61
N TYR A 121 -15.55 16.84 -9.96
CA TYR A 121 -15.57 16.58 -8.53
C TYR A 121 -14.73 15.36 -8.15
N TYR A 122 -14.81 14.28 -8.93
CA TYR A 122 -13.98 13.09 -8.66
C TYR A 122 -12.49 13.36 -8.86
N TYR A 123 -12.12 14.14 -9.89
CA TYR A 123 -10.72 14.56 -10.09
C TYR A 123 -10.21 15.41 -8.92
N PHE A 124 -10.96 16.45 -8.53
CA PHE A 124 -10.57 17.32 -7.42
C PHE A 124 -10.60 16.62 -6.08
N SER A 125 -11.58 15.73 -5.83
CA SER A 125 -11.63 14.93 -4.62
C SER A 125 -10.40 14.04 -4.48
N SER A 126 -10.01 13.37 -5.57
CA SER A 126 -8.81 12.52 -5.56
C SER A 126 -7.55 13.37 -5.33
N ALA A 127 -7.40 14.49 -6.04
CA ALA A 127 -6.26 15.40 -5.81
C ALA A 127 -6.21 15.95 -4.38
N ALA A 128 -7.37 16.30 -3.81
CA ALA A 128 -7.49 16.82 -2.45
C ALA A 128 -7.00 15.80 -1.41
N ASP A 129 -7.27 14.50 -1.58
CA ASP A 129 -6.78 13.49 -0.63
C ASP A 129 -5.25 13.45 -0.56
N VAL A 130 -4.59 13.52 -1.72
CA VAL A 130 -3.13 13.44 -1.83
C VAL A 130 -2.48 14.72 -1.29
N ASN A 131 -3.10 15.88 -1.53
CA ASN A 131 -2.62 17.18 -1.06
C ASN A 131 -2.87 17.39 0.44
N ALA A 132 -4.00 16.92 0.97
CA ALA A 132 -4.31 16.98 2.40
C ALA A 132 -3.35 16.13 3.24
N ASN A 133 -2.66 15.16 2.62
CA ASN A 133 -1.78 14.22 3.31
C ASN A 133 -0.34 14.29 2.74
N PRO A 134 0.46 15.31 3.12
CA PRO A 134 1.76 15.56 2.52
C PRO A 134 2.82 14.47 2.81
N SER A 135 2.68 13.65 3.85
CA SER A 135 3.73 12.69 4.23
C SER A 135 3.38 11.24 3.91
N MET A 136 2.10 10.88 3.97
CA MET A 136 1.64 9.48 4.09
C MET A 136 1.01 8.93 2.80
N LEU A 137 0.12 9.70 2.13
CA LEU A 137 -0.56 9.22 0.92
C LEU A 137 0.23 9.58 -0.34
N ASN A 138 0.45 8.60 -1.20
CA ASN A 138 1.14 8.81 -2.48
C ASN A 138 0.16 8.83 -3.65
N GLY A 139 -0.97 8.15 -3.53
CA GLY A 139 -2.04 8.18 -4.53
C GLY A 139 -3.42 7.94 -3.94
N SER A 140 -4.42 8.40 -4.68
CA SER A 140 -5.83 8.14 -4.42
C SER A 140 -6.52 7.93 -5.76
N ALA A 141 -7.46 7.00 -5.80
CA ALA A 141 -8.18 6.71 -7.01
C ALA A 141 -9.59 6.26 -6.72
N PHE A 142 -10.46 6.49 -7.70
CA PHE A 142 -11.78 5.91 -7.72
C PHE A 142 -11.98 5.20 -9.05
N TYR A 143 -12.20 3.88 -9.01
CA TYR A 143 -12.35 3.07 -10.21
C TYR A 143 -13.79 2.60 -10.32
N PHE A 144 -14.48 2.93 -11.40
CA PHE A 144 -15.84 2.45 -11.61
C PHE A 144 -15.85 1.08 -12.30
N ASP A 145 -16.90 0.30 -12.07
CA ASP A 145 -17.22 -0.87 -12.89
C ASP A 145 -17.71 -0.43 -14.28
N ASN A 146 -17.77 -1.38 -15.21
CA ASN A 146 -18.26 -1.14 -16.57
C ASN A 146 -19.68 -0.58 -16.56
N ASP A 147 -19.89 0.55 -17.25
CA ASP A 147 -21.18 1.20 -17.42
C ASP A 147 -21.85 1.61 -16.08
N CYS A 148 -21.06 1.85 -15.03
CA CYS A 148 -21.55 2.22 -13.69
C CYS A 148 -21.28 3.68 -13.29
N HIS A 149 -20.79 4.52 -14.20
CA HIS A 149 -20.51 5.94 -13.93
C HIS A 149 -21.36 6.87 -14.80
N TYR A 150 -21.71 8.04 -14.26
CA TYR A 150 -22.64 8.96 -14.91
C TYR A 150 -22.20 10.42 -14.76
N PRO A 151 -21.89 11.14 -15.83
CA PRO A 151 -21.72 12.59 -15.78
C PRO A 151 -23.06 13.30 -15.61
N ASN A 152 -23.13 14.26 -14.69
CA ASN A 152 -24.36 15.00 -14.37
C ASN A 152 -24.80 16.03 -15.44
N TRP A 153 -24.02 16.20 -16.52
CA TRP A 153 -24.28 17.14 -17.62
C TRP A 153 -24.61 16.45 -18.95
N PHE A 154 -24.34 15.14 -19.08
CA PHE A 154 -24.46 14.44 -20.36
C PHE A 154 -25.78 13.66 -20.47
N ILE A 155 -26.88 14.40 -20.56
CA ILE A 155 -28.27 13.86 -20.54
C ILE A 155 -28.81 13.44 -21.92
N THR A 156 -28.10 13.75 -22.99
CA THR A 156 -28.61 13.66 -24.37
C THR A 156 -28.43 12.30 -25.02
N VAL A 157 -27.62 11.41 -24.44
CA VAL A 157 -27.30 10.08 -24.99
C VAL A 157 -27.65 8.98 -23.99
N PRO A 158 -27.88 7.73 -24.45
CA PRO A 158 -28.11 6.61 -23.55
C PRO A 158 -26.91 6.40 -22.62
N PHE A 159 -27.09 6.76 -21.34
CA PHE A 159 -26.10 6.74 -20.27
C PHE A 159 -25.30 5.44 -20.16
N ASN A 160 -25.96 4.30 -20.38
CA ASN A 160 -25.41 2.98 -20.04
C ASN A 160 -24.48 2.38 -21.11
N ARG A 161 -24.16 3.10 -22.19
CA ARG A 161 -23.42 2.53 -23.34
C ARG A 161 -22.32 3.39 -23.91
N THR A 162 -22.34 4.68 -23.64
CA THR A 162 -21.44 5.65 -24.29
C THR A 162 -20.11 5.78 -23.56
N LEU A 163 -20.11 5.64 -22.23
CA LEU A 163 -18.94 5.81 -21.39
C LEU A 163 -18.75 4.56 -20.54
N ARG A 164 -17.95 3.62 -21.06
CA ARG A 164 -17.80 2.30 -20.43
C ARG A 164 -16.93 2.35 -19.19
N LEU A 165 -15.84 3.10 -19.23
CA LEU A 165 -14.80 3.13 -18.20
C LEU A 165 -14.53 4.55 -17.75
N PHE A 166 -14.34 4.72 -16.44
CA PHE A 166 -13.92 5.97 -15.84
C PHE A 166 -13.18 5.65 -14.55
N ALA A 167 -11.94 6.13 -14.44
CA ALA A 167 -11.14 5.89 -13.27
C ALA A 167 -10.17 7.04 -13.01
N PRO A 168 -10.60 8.10 -12.33
CA PRO A 168 -9.71 9.15 -11.88
C PRO A 168 -8.71 8.59 -10.85
N LYS A 169 -7.43 8.58 -11.20
CA LYS A 169 -6.32 8.32 -10.29
C LYS A 169 -5.47 9.57 -10.14
N ALA A 170 -5.42 10.10 -8.94
CA ALA A 170 -4.48 11.12 -8.52
C ALA A 170 -3.26 10.46 -7.88
N PHE A 171 -2.08 10.97 -8.20
CA PHE A 171 -0.85 10.54 -7.55
C PHE A 171 0.13 11.69 -7.50
N ARG A 172 1.02 11.64 -6.53
CA ARG A 172 2.02 12.68 -6.37
C ARG A 172 3.01 12.61 -7.53
N TRP A 173 3.04 13.69 -8.29
CA TRP A 173 3.98 13.87 -9.37
C TRP A 173 5.19 14.61 -8.84
N ASP A 174 6.34 14.31 -9.43
CA ASP A 174 7.60 14.91 -9.03
C ASP A 174 8.12 15.77 -10.17
N ASP A 175 8.36 17.05 -9.89
CA ASP A 175 8.76 18.04 -10.89
C ASP A 175 10.27 18.29 -10.88
N TYR A 176 11.05 17.21 -10.82
CA TYR A 176 12.51 17.27 -10.86
C TYR A 176 13.07 17.83 -12.18
N ARG A 177 12.22 17.99 -13.22
CA ARG A 177 12.58 18.55 -14.52
C ARG A 177 12.07 19.98 -14.74
N ASP A 178 11.42 20.57 -13.75
CA ASP A 178 10.98 21.95 -13.80
C ASP A 178 12.20 22.88 -13.87
N PRO A 179 12.29 23.83 -14.82
CA PRO A 179 13.34 24.84 -14.85
C PRO A 179 13.50 25.61 -13.54
N ASP A 180 12.41 25.81 -12.79
CA ASP A 180 12.42 26.54 -11.51
C ASP A 180 13.02 25.71 -10.35
N ASN A 181 13.08 24.38 -10.50
CA ASN A 181 13.66 23.48 -9.52
C ASN A 181 15.17 23.29 -9.78
N LEU A 182 15.96 24.29 -9.38
CA LEU A 182 17.41 24.32 -9.63
C LEU A 182 18.15 23.11 -9.05
N LEU A 183 17.73 22.64 -7.86
CA LEU A 183 18.34 21.50 -7.17
C LEU A 183 17.88 20.15 -7.73
N ARG A 184 16.86 20.14 -8.59
CA ARG A 184 16.20 18.93 -9.13
C ARG A 184 15.79 17.95 -8.02
N GLU A 185 15.44 18.49 -6.87
CA GLU A 185 15.03 17.74 -5.70
C GLU A 185 13.54 17.43 -5.75
N PRO A 186 13.10 16.33 -5.11
CA PRO A 186 11.70 15.95 -5.12
C PRO A 186 10.84 16.92 -4.29
N THR A 187 10.14 17.86 -4.95
CA THR A 187 9.38 18.94 -4.28
C THR A 187 8.12 18.46 -3.58
N ARG A 188 7.54 17.34 -4.05
CA ARG A 188 6.30 16.73 -3.50
C ARG A 188 5.07 17.65 -3.49
N THR A 189 5.10 18.78 -4.20
CA THR A 189 4.03 19.78 -4.25
C THR A 189 3.04 19.56 -5.40
N VAL A 190 3.43 18.79 -6.41
CA VAL A 190 2.63 18.58 -7.61
C VAL A 190 1.85 17.28 -7.52
N VAL A 191 0.57 17.33 -7.91
CA VAL A 191 -0.27 16.15 -8.06
C VAL A 191 -0.73 16.07 -9.49
N LYS A 192 -0.55 14.89 -10.09
CA LYS A 192 -1.04 14.57 -11.42
C LYS A 192 -2.25 13.69 -11.30
N VAL A 193 -3.31 14.05 -12.01
CA VAL A 193 -4.54 13.27 -12.07
C VAL A 193 -4.70 12.75 -13.48
N ASN A 194 -4.76 11.44 -13.62
CA ASN A 194 -4.96 10.75 -14.89
C ASN A 194 -6.25 9.93 -14.81
N ASP A 195 -7.05 9.97 -15.86
CA ASP A 195 -8.05 8.93 -16.08
C ASP A 195 -7.36 7.67 -16.61
N LEU A 196 -7.61 6.55 -15.93
CA LEU A 196 -7.13 5.22 -16.28
C LEU A 196 -8.16 4.41 -17.10
N GLY A 197 -9.35 4.95 -17.35
CA GLY A 197 -10.37 4.37 -18.24
C GLY A 197 -10.42 5.02 -19.63
N ALA A 198 -9.80 6.19 -19.81
CA ALA A 198 -9.79 6.93 -21.07
C ALA A 198 -8.40 6.93 -21.73
N GLY A 199 -8.34 6.48 -22.99
CA GLY A 199 -7.17 6.54 -23.86
C GLY A 199 -6.51 5.19 -24.16
N THR A 200 -5.54 5.20 -25.06
CA THR A 200 -4.86 3.99 -25.54
C THR A 200 -4.05 3.34 -24.41
N PHE A 201 -4.19 2.02 -24.24
CA PHE A 201 -3.53 1.22 -23.18
C PHE A 201 -3.90 1.59 -21.72
N LYS A 202 -4.96 2.37 -21.52
CA LYS A 202 -5.52 2.71 -20.21
C LYS A 202 -6.86 2.01 -20.03
N ASN A 203 -6.83 0.69 -20.00
CA ASN A 203 -8.02 -0.11 -19.73
C ASN A 203 -7.76 -0.94 -18.48
N TYR A 204 -8.17 -0.43 -17.31
CA TYR A 204 -7.92 -1.11 -16.04
C TYR A 204 -8.70 -2.41 -15.89
N THR A 205 -9.80 -2.64 -16.60
CA THR A 205 -10.59 -3.89 -16.48
C THR A 205 -9.95 -5.05 -17.26
N HIS A 206 -9.11 -4.73 -18.25
CA HIS A 206 -8.45 -5.74 -19.07
C HIS A 206 -7.40 -6.53 -18.27
N PRO A 207 -7.32 -7.87 -18.37
CA PRO A 207 -6.37 -8.68 -17.60
C PRO A 207 -4.90 -8.39 -17.94
N GLY A 208 -4.63 -7.90 -19.15
CA GLY A 208 -3.31 -7.41 -19.55
C GLY A 208 -2.88 -6.12 -18.84
N TYR A 209 -3.79 -5.43 -18.16
CA TYR A 209 -3.46 -4.29 -17.30
C TYR A 209 -2.91 -4.80 -15.96
N LYS A 210 -1.58 -4.77 -15.85
CA LYS A 210 -0.85 -5.52 -14.83
C LYS A 210 -1.03 -4.96 -13.40
N MET A 211 -1.45 -3.70 -13.26
CA MET A 211 -1.57 -2.99 -11.97
C MET A 211 -2.86 -3.29 -11.21
N ASN A 212 -3.77 -4.06 -11.82
CA ASN A 212 -5.08 -4.29 -11.25
C ASN A 212 -5.19 -5.69 -10.63
N THR A 213 -4.62 -5.84 -9.43
CA THR A 213 -4.75 -7.05 -8.61
C THR A 213 -6.06 -7.06 -7.82
N TRP A 214 -6.54 -5.89 -7.42
CA TRP A 214 -7.66 -5.69 -6.49
C TRP A 214 -9.04 -5.60 -7.14
N HIS A 215 -9.17 -5.27 -8.42
CA HIS A 215 -10.50 -5.14 -9.04
C HIS A 215 -11.30 -6.42 -9.04
N LYS A 216 -10.64 -7.57 -9.27
CA LYS A 216 -11.31 -8.88 -9.27
C LYS A 216 -11.88 -9.28 -7.92
N THR A 217 -11.48 -8.62 -6.85
CA THR A 217 -11.97 -8.89 -5.50
C THR A 217 -13.48 -8.63 -5.39
N TRP A 218 -13.96 -7.53 -5.98
CA TRP A 218 -15.35 -7.08 -5.83
C TRP A 218 -16.04 -6.84 -7.18
N LEU A 219 -15.29 -6.57 -8.24
CA LEU A 219 -15.82 -6.23 -9.56
C LEU A 219 -15.49 -7.33 -10.59
N PRO A 220 -16.43 -7.68 -11.48
CA PRO A 220 -17.76 -7.09 -11.62
C PRO A 220 -18.78 -7.72 -10.64
N ASP A 221 -19.62 -6.90 -10.04
CA ASP A 221 -20.69 -7.36 -9.15
C ASP A 221 -21.98 -7.56 -9.96
N VAL A 222 -22.11 -8.71 -10.63
CA VAL A 222 -23.27 -9.01 -11.49
C VAL A 222 -24.31 -9.89 -10.78
N THR A 223 -23.85 -10.81 -9.93
CA THR A 223 -24.68 -11.88 -9.36
C THR A 223 -25.21 -11.58 -7.98
N GLY A 224 -26.41 -12.12 -7.74
CA GLY A 224 -27.28 -12.07 -6.55
C GLY A 224 -26.65 -12.28 -5.17
N ASP A 225 -25.75 -13.24 -5.14
CA ASP A 225 -25.78 -14.25 -4.07
C ASP A 225 -25.05 -13.81 -2.80
N LYS A 226 -24.18 -12.79 -2.91
CA LYS A 226 -23.29 -12.32 -1.84
C LYS A 226 -23.69 -10.95 -1.27
N ASP A 227 -24.89 -10.46 -1.56
CA ASP A 227 -25.30 -9.11 -1.17
C ASP A 227 -25.42 -8.91 0.32
N SER A 228 -26.01 -9.88 1.02
CA SER A 228 -26.17 -9.83 2.47
C SER A 228 -24.83 -9.88 3.22
N LEU A 229 -23.76 -10.35 2.59
CA LEU A 229 -22.43 -10.49 3.19
C LEU A 229 -21.53 -9.29 2.88
N THR A 230 -21.59 -8.79 1.64
CA THR A 230 -20.67 -7.76 1.14
C THR A 230 -21.21 -6.33 1.30
N LYS A 231 -22.51 -6.17 1.54
CA LYS A 231 -23.18 -4.87 1.61
C LYS A 231 -23.90 -4.73 2.96
N PHE A 232 -23.71 -3.59 3.60
CA PHE A 232 -24.35 -3.30 4.90
C PHE A 232 -25.30 -2.11 4.77
N THR A 233 -26.42 -2.14 5.49
CA THR A 233 -27.38 -1.02 5.54
C THR A 233 -27.00 -0.07 6.67
N TYR A 234 -26.54 1.12 6.32
CA TYR A 234 -26.24 2.19 7.26
C TYR A 234 -27.48 3.07 7.48
N HIS A 235 -27.69 3.47 8.74
CA HIS A 235 -28.69 4.47 9.11
C HIS A 235 -27.98 5.73 9.59
N VAL A 236 -28.16 6.85 8.87
CA VAL A 236 -27.59 8.15 9.24
C VAL A 236 -28.70 9.14 9.58
N GLY A 237 -28.47 9.92 10.65
CA GLY A 237 -29.33 11.03 11.03
C GLY A 237 -28.80 12.35 10.46
N ILE A 238 -29.57 13.01 9.61
CA ILE A 238 -29.16 14.24 8.93
C ILE A 238 -29.93 15.43 9.50
N LYS A 239 -29.22 16.53 9.75
CA LYS A 239 -29.80 17.86 10.01
C LYS A 239 -29.27 18.84 8.99
N ARG A 240 -30.18 19.57 8.36
CA ARG A 240 -29.82 20.59 7.36
C ARG A 240 -29.71 21.95 8.03
N SER A 241 -28.84 22.80 7.50
CA SER A 241 -28.56 24.14 8.02
C SER A 241 -28.53 25.10 6.83
N ASN A 242 -29.38 26.12 6.83
CA ASN A 242 -29.31 27.18 5.82
C ASN A 242 -28.35 28.32 6.22
N LYS A 243 -28.09 28.44 7.53
CA LYS A 243 -27.13 29.38 8.11
C LYS A 243 -26.12 28.61 8.95
N THR A 244 -24.89 29.09 9.01
CA THR A 244 -23.86 28.53 9.90
C THR A 244 -24.33 28.56 11.35
N GLY A 245 -24.25 27.42 12.03
CA GLY A 245 -24.66 27.28 13.44
C GLY A 245 -26.16 27.18 13.71
N GLN A 246 -27.04 27.20 12.70
CA GLN A 246 -28.49 27.10 12.87
C GLN A 246 -29.13 26.00 12.01
N PHE A 247 -29.42 24.86 12.63
CA PHE A 247 -30.15 23.77 11.99
C PHE A 247 -31.61 24.17 11.72
N MET A 248 -32.12 23.80 10.55
CA MET A 248 -33.51 24.06 10.13
C MET A 248 -34.51 23.25 10.95
N THR A 249 -34.14 22.03 11.35
CA THR A 249 -34.98 21.11 12.09
C THR A 249 -34.31 20.71 13.41
N LYS A 250 -35.12 20.60 14.47
CA LYS A 250 -34.66 20.10 15.77
C LYS A 250 -34.46 18.58 15.74
N THR A 251 -35.20 17.87 14.90
CA THR A 251 -35.17 16.41 14.72
C THR A 251 -34.21 16.00 13.60
N TYR A 252 -33.63 14.80 13.74
CA TYR A 252 -32.82 14.18 12.69
C TYR A 252 -33.73 13.49 11.68
N GLU A 253 -33.48 13.71 10.39
CA GLU A 253 -34.05 12.89 9.33
C GLU A 253 -33.22 11.62 9.21
N SER A 254 -33.82 10.44 9.46
CA SER A 254 -33.14 9.18 9.22
C SER A 254 -33.11 8.86 7.73
N PHE A 255 -31.93 8.50 7.23
CA PHE A 255 -31.76 8.00 5.87
C PHE A 255 -31.01 6.67 5.91
N ALA A 256 -31.62 5.65 5.33
CA ALA A 256 -31.03 4.33 5.18
C ALA A 256 -30.38 4.20 3.79
N PHE A 257 -29.15 3.70 3.75
CA PHE A 257 -28.44 3.46 2.49
C PHE A 257 -27.50 2.26 2.60
N PHE A 258 -27.16 1.67 1.47
CA PHE A 258 -26.21 0.56 1.42
C PHE A 258 -24.78 1.08 1.32
N GLY A 259 -23.85 0.51 2.06
CA GLY A 259 -22.43 0.86 1.99
C GLY A 259 -21.52 -0.37 2.07
N PRO A 260 -20.21 -0.13 2.33
CA PRO A 260 -19.24 -1.19 2.59
C PRO A 260 -19.73 -2.15 3.69
N SER A 261 -19.27 -3.39 3.68
CA SER A 261 -19.65 -4.38 4.71
C SER A 261 -19.23 -3.95 6.12
N MET A 262 -20.02 -4.32 7.13
CA MET A 262 -19.65 -4.13 8.53
C MET A 262 -19.59 -5.50 9.22
N PRO A 263 -18.44 -6.19 9.16
CA PRO A 263 -18.30 -7.53 9.71
C PRO A 263 -18.24 -7.50 11.23
N GLY A 264 -18.59 -8.63 11.84
CA GLY A 264 -18.43 -8.84 13.29
C GLY A 264 -16.96 -8.96 13.71
N ALA A 265 -16.69 -8.86 15.01
CA ALA A 265 -15.33 -8.87 15.57
C ALA A 265 -14.53 -10.15 15.25
N ASN A 266 -15.21 -11.28 15.07
CA ASN A 266 -14.57 -12.59 14.85
C ASN A 266 -14.42 -12.97 13.37
N GLU A 267 -14.93 -12.16 12.44
CA GLU A 267 -14.89 -12.47 11.02
C GLU A 267 -13.45 -12.39 10.51
N LYS A 268 -12.97 -13.46 9.86
CA LYS A 268 -11.58 -13.55 9.37
C LYS A 268 -11.50 -13.58 7.86
N ASP A 269 -12.63 -13.79 7.17
CA ASP A 269 -12.65 -13.81 5.72
C ASP A 269 -12.32 -12.40 5.16
N PRO A 270 -11.23 -12.23 4.39
CA PRO A 270 -10.89 -10.94 3.80
C PRO A 270 -11.99 -10.41 2.87
N THR A 271 -12.78 -11.28 2.23
CA THR A 271 -13.86 -10.89 1.30
C THR A 271 -15.02 -10.18 1.99
N MET A 272 -15.21 -10.43 3.29
CA MET A 272 -16.26 -9.82 4.10
C MET A 272 -15.79 -8.52 4.77
N LEU A 273 -14.51 -8.19 4.69
CA LEU A 273 -13.98 -6.95 5.26
C LEU A 273 -14.33 -5.74 4.39
N PRO A 274 -14.63 -4.58 5.00
CA PRO A 274 -14.94 -3.35 4.25
C PRO A 274 -13.75 -2.79 3.50
N VAL A 275 -12.54 -3.14 3.95
CA VAL A 275 -11.28 -2.71 3.35
C VAL A 275 -10.38 -3.92 3.21
N GLN A 276 -9.82 -4.09 2.03
CA GLN A 276 -8.77 -5.07 1.79
C GLN A 276 -7.47 -4.39 1.41
N TRP A 277 -6.40 -5.08 1.77
CA TRP A 277 -5.05 -4.68 1.44
C TRP A 277 -4.55 -5.47 0.24
N THR A 278 -3.88 -4.78 -0.68
CA THR A 278 -3.15 -5.43 -1.75
C THR A 278 -1.78 -5.88 -1.28
N ALA A 279 -1.27 -6.95 -1.89
CA ALA A 279 0.17 -7.21 -1.83
C ALA A 279 0.91 -6.03 -2.49
N PRO A 280 2.13 -5.67 -2.03
CA PRO A 280 2.88 -4.58 -2.63
C PRO A 280 3.08 -4.82 -4.13
N TYR A 281 2.74 -3.85 -4.96
CA TYR A 281 2.85 -3.98 -6.41
C TYR A 281 3.42 -2.72 -7.05
N PHE A 282 3.96 -2.86 -8.26
CA PHE A 282 4.54 -1.73 -8.99
C PHE A 282 3.49 -0.99 -9.83
N ASP A 283 3.35 0.31 -9.60
CA ASP A 283 2.39 1.19 -10.27
C ASP A 283 2.93 1.73 -11.62
N CYS A 284 2.96 0.88 -12.64
CA CYS A 284 3.50 1.19 -13.98
C CYS A 284 2.69 2.24 -14.78
N GLY A 285 3.27 3.42 -15.06
CA GLY A 285 2.60 4.47 -15.86
C GLY A 285 1.65 5.38 -15.07
N GLY A 286 1.44 5.07 -13.78
CA GLY A 286 0.95 6.02 -12.78
C GLY A 286 2.15 6.68 -12.08
N SER A 287 2.33 6.35 -10.81
CA SER A 287 3.41 6.87 -9.96
C SER A 287 4.81 6.27 -10.24
N ASN A 288 4.92 5.18 -11.01
CA ASN A 288 6.17 4.45 -11.28
C ASN A 288 6.94 4.06 -10.00
N LYS A 289 6.22 3.75 -8.93
CA LYS A 289 6.74 3.34 -7.64
C LYS A 289 6.07 2.05 -7.18
N TRP A 290 6.73 1.35 -6.27
CA TRP A 290 6.12 0.26 -5.53
C TRP A 290 5.14 0.84 -4.52
N VAL A 291 3.91 0.35 -4.52
CA VAL A 291 2.84 0.84 -3.67
C VAL A 291 2.13 -0.30 -2.97
N VAL A 292 1.56 0.02 -1.83
CA VAL A 292 0.61 -0.82 -1.11
C VAL A 292 -0.71 -0.07 -1.06
N SER A 293 -1.81 -0.76 -1.31
CA SER A 293 -3.10 -0.12 -1.49
C SER A 293 -4.12 -0.65 -0.51
N ALA A 294 -4.88 0.27 0.09
CA ALA A 294 -6.11 -0.04 0.80
C ALA A 294 -7.28 0.19 -0.15
N VAL A 295 -8.13 -0.82 -0.32
CA VAL A 295 -9.23 -0.82 -1.28
C VAL A 295 -10.55 -1.02 -0.56
N SER A 296 -11.55 -0.20 -0.88
CA SER A 296 -12.89 -0.29 -0.29
C SER A 296 -13.99 -0.11 -1.35
N PRO A 297 -15.08 -0.90 -1.31
CA PRO A 297 -16.13 -0.87 -2.32
C PRO A 297 -17.17 0.24 -2.10
N VAL A 298 -17.61 0.86 -3.20
CA VAL A 298 -18.72 1.82 -3.23
C VAL A 298 -19.96 1.17 -3.79
N VAL A 299 -21.08 1.36 -3.09
CA VAL A 299 -22.35 0.72 -3.41
C VAL A 299 -23.37 1.75 -3.88
N ASP A 300 -24.13 1.43 -4.92
CA ASP A 300 -25.27 2.22 -5.39
C ASP A 300 -26.33 1.34 -6.07
N TYR A 301 -27.51 1.89 -6.31
CA TYR A 301 -28.58 1.22 -7.05
C TYR A 301 -28.31 1.23 -8.55
N MET A 302 -28.31 0.04 -9.15
CA MET A 302 -28.17 -0.15 -10.59
C MET A 302 -29.31 -1.00 -11.15
N PRO A 303 -29.78 -0.72 -12.39
CA PRO A 303 -29.46 0.45 -13.21
C PRO A 303 -30.03 1.74 -12.61
N ARG A 304 -29.27 2.85 -12.71
CA ARG A 304 -29.71 4.15 -12.19
C ARG A 304 -30.85 4.71 -13.04
N TYR A 305 -31.77 5.46 -12.42
CA TYR A 305 -32.88 6.16 -13.10
C TYR A 305 -33.79 5.28 -13.98
N SER A 306 -33.82 3.96 -13.75
CA SER A 306 -34.81 3.08 -14.38
C SER A 306 -36.21 3.39 -13.85
N ASN A 307 -37.21 3.50 -14.74
CA ASN A 307 -38.62 3.65 -14.34
C ASN A 307 -39.12 2.49 -13.47
N TYR A 308 -38.47 1.33 -13.54
CA TYR A 308 -38.77 0.16 -12.73
C TYR A 308 -37.89 0.13 -11.48
N THR A 309 -38.31 0.82 -10.42
CA THR A 309 -37.57 0.93 -9.15
C THR A 309 -37.43 -0.42 -8.43
N HIS A 310 -38.43 -1.29 -8.53
CA HIS A 310 -38.43 -2.62 -7.92
C HIS A 310 -37.44 -3.61 -8.54
N LEU A 311 -36.96 -3.34 -9.77
CA LEU A 311 -35.93 -4.14 -10.44
C LEU A 311 -34.51 -3.64 -10.14
N ARG A 312 -34.37 -2.53 -9.40
CA ARG A 312 -33.05 -1.99 -9.07
C ARG A 312 -32.45 -2.79 -7.92
N ARG A 313 -31.24 -3.26 -8.16
CA ARG A 313 -30.43 -3.98 -7.18
C ARG A 313 -29.27 -3.09 -6.77
N GLN A 314 -28.94 -3.09 -5.49
CA GLN A 314 -27.70 -2.50 -5.00
C GLN A 314 -26.51 -3.26 -5.61
N ARG A 315 -25.62 -2.58 -6.33
CA ARG A 315 -24.41 -3.16 -6.92
C ARG A 315 -23.19 -2.41 -6.40
N ILE A 316 -22.07 -3.09 -6.27
CA ILE A 316 -20.77 -2.45 -6.09
C ILE A 316 -20.43 -1.79 -7.44
N ILE A 317 -20.49 -0.46 -7.48
CA ILE A 317 -20.31 0.32 -8.71
C ILE A 317 -18.87 0.76 -8.94
N GLY A 318 -18.03 0.65 -7.92
CA GLY A 318 -16.66 1.11 -8.00
C GLY A 318 -15.87 0.85 -6.73
N LEU A 319 -14.56 1.05 -6.82
CA LEU A 319 -13.60 0.80 -5.76
C LEU A 319 -12.79 2.06 -5.49
N ILE A 320 -12.75 2.48 -4.22
CA ILE A 320 -11.83 3.50 -3.75
C ILE A 320 -10.50 2.80 -3.45
N VAL A 321 -9.43 3.31 -4.03
CA VAL A 321 -8.07 2.77 -3.86
C VAL A 321 -7.20 3.90 -3.32
N MET A 322 -6.61 3.69 -2.16
CA MET A 322 -5.69 4.62 -1.54
C MET A 322 -4.30 3.99 -1.51
N ASP A 323 -3.30 4.65 -2.08
CA ASP A 323 -1.95 4.14 -2.27
C ASP A 323 -0.95 4.83 -1.32
N ILE A 324 -0.10 4.02 -0.67
CA ILE A 324 1.10 4.47 0.04
C ILE A 324 2.34 3.92 -0.64
N ASP A 325 3.42 4.70 -0.63
CA ASP A 325 4.72 4.28 -1.15
C ASP A 325 5.30 3.17 -0.27
N PHE A 326 5.60 2.03 -0.89
CA PHE A 326 6.14 0.86 -0.20
C PHE A 326 7.50 1.15 0.46
N ASN A 327 8.30 2.04 -0.11
CA ASN A 327 9.59 2.45 0.49
C ASN A 327 9.45 3.13 1.85
N LYS A 328 8.29 3.75 2.11
CA LYS A 328 8.03 4.45 3.36
C LYS A 328 7.42 3.55 4.43
N ILE A 329 7.05 2.32 4.08
CA ILE A 329 6.47 1.38 5.04
C ILE A 329 7.61 0.69 5.78
N ASP A 330 7.64 0.87 7.10
CA ASP A 330 8.53 0.11 7.96
C ASP A 330 8.22 -1.38 7.91
N PHE A 331 9.25 -2.22 8.04
CA PHE A 331 9.11 -3.64 8.32
C PHE A 331 9.81 -3.98 9.63
N ASN A 332 9.35 -5.04 10.30
CA ASN A 332 9.95 -5.50 11.55
C ASN A 332 10.96 -6.62 11.27
N ALA A 333 12.24 -6.29 11.37
CA ALA A 333 13.36 -7.21 11.17
C ALA A 333 13.52 -8.24 12.30
N CYS A 334 12.97 -7.96 13.49
CA CYS A 334 13.10 -8.83 14.65
C CYS A 334 12.35 -10.15 14.46
N GLY A 335 12.80 -11.20 15.16
CA GLY A 335 12.09 -12.48 15.23
C GLY A 335 10.62 -12.38 15.68
N VAL A 336 9.87 -13.46 15.43
CA VAL A 336 8.45 -13.56 15.84
C VAL A 336 8.36 -13.45 17.36
N SER A 337 7.54 -12.52 17.81
CA SER A 337 7.32 -12.23 19.24
C SER A 337 5.88 -11.74 19.42
N PRO A 338 5.36 -11.60 20.66
CA PRO A 338 4.06 -10.95 20.87
C PRO A 338 3.98 -9.56 20.23
N GLY A 339 5.13 -8.87 20.14
CA GLY A 339 5.25 -7.62 19.41
C GLY A 339 5.36 -7.77 17.88
N ASN A 340 5.87 -8.88 17.36
CA ASN A 340 5.91 -9.16 15.93
C ASN A 340 5.11 -10.42 15.61
N PRO A 341 3.77 -10.38 15.69
CA PRO A 341 2.96 -11.53 15.35
C PRO A 341 3.12 -11.82 13.85
N GLY A 342 3.36 -13.07 13.53
CA GLY A 342 3.43 -13.55 12.15
C GLY A 342 2.05 -13.55 11.48
N PRO A 343 2.02 -13.67 10.13
CA PRO A 343 3.15 -13.92 9.24
C PRO A 343 3.91 -12.64 8.85
N SER A 344 5.25 -12.68 8.90
CA SER A 344 6.14 -11.60 8.42
C SER A 344 7.32 -12.23 7.70
N TYR A 345 7.47 -11.99 6.40
CA TYR A 345 8.56 -12.58 5.62
C TYR A 345 9.93 -12.09 6.08
N LEU A 346 10.00 -10.82 6.48
CA LEU A 346 11.23 -10.14 6.88
C LEU A 346 11.53 -10.28 8.39
N SER A 347 10.80 -11.13 9.14
CA SER A 347 11.09 -11.34 10.57
C SER A 347 12.28 -12.27 10.79
N GLY A 348 13.20 -11.89 11.67
CA GLY A 348 14.39 -12.68 12.02
C GLY A 348 15.52 -12.53 11.00
N ILE A 349 15.63 -11.34 10.40
CA ILE A 349 16.81 -10.96 9.60
C ILE A 349 17.78 -10.09 10.40
N ASP A 350 17.43 -9.76 11.65
CA ASP A 350 18.27 -8.98 12.54
C ASP A 350 19.61 -9.68 12.79
N LYS A 351 20.70 -8.90 12.83
CA LYS A 351 22.05 -9.39 13.08
C LYS A 351 22.44 -9.25 14.56
N CYS A 352 21.45 -9.22 15.46
CA CYS A 352 21.71 -9.11 16.90
C CYS A 352 22.48 -10.34 17.43
N LYS A 353 23.41 -10.10 18.36
CA LYS A 353 24.17 -11.18 19.03
C LYS A 353 23.28 -11.94 20.02
N LYS A 354 23.72 -13.12 20.44
CA LYS A 354 23.00 -13.95 21.43
C LYS A 354 22.80 -13.26 22.79
N THR A 355 23.71 -12.36 23.18
CA THR A 355 23.64 -11.57 24.42
C THR A 355 22.65 -10.40 24.33
N THR A 356 22.17 -10.05 23.14
CA THR A 356 21.23 -8.96 22.91
C THR A 356 19.87 -9.47 22.42
N SER A 357 18.86 -8.61 22.52
CA SER A 357 17.48 -8.82 22.09
C SER A 357 17.09 -7.72 21.10
N CYS A 358 16.46 -8.10 19.99
CA CYS A 358 16.04 -7.16 18.95
C CYS A 358 14.82 -6.34 19.39
N LYS A 359 14.86 -5.03 19.12
CA LYS A 359 13.74 -4.11 19.25
C LYS A 359 13.62 -3.27 17.98
N HIS A 360 12.45 -3.25 17.37
CA HIS A 360 12.19 -2.50 16.14
C HIS A 360 12.28 -0.98 16.35
N ILE A 361 12.86 -0.27 15.37
CA ILE A 361 12.89 1.20 15.30
C ILE A 361 11.86 1.66 14.28
N GLN A 362 11.13 2.70 14.66
CA GLN A 362 10.03 3.28 13.91
C GLN A 362 10.49 4.38 12.96
N GLY A 363 9.82 4.54 11.81
CA GLY A 363 10.06 5.61 10.83
C GLY A 363 11.29 5.41 9.94
N PHE A 364 11.81 4.18 9.87
CA PHE A 364 13.03 3.86 9.12
C PHE A 364 12.77 3.57 7.62
N GLY A 365 11.52 3.25 7.27
CA GLY A 365 11.08 2.82 5.95
C GLY A 365 11.54 1.40 5.60
N LEU A 366 11.50 1.08 4.30
CA LEU A 366 12.00 -0.18 3.75
C LEU A 366 13.52 -0.12 3.60
N LYS A 367 14.24 -0.13 4.73
CA LYS A 367 15.71 -0.12 4.76
C LYS A 367 16.25 -1.07 5.85
N ARG A 368 17.42 -1.65 5.59
CA ARG A 368 18.16 -2.46 6.58
C ARG A 368 18.60 -1.61 7.78
N GLY A 369 18.62 -2.20 8.96
CA GLY A 369 19.05 -1.52 10.18
C GLY A 369 17.94 -0.79 10.95
N GLY A 370 16.67 -0.95 10.54
CA GLY A 370 15.48 -0.46 11.26
C GLY A 370 15.17 -1.18 12.58
N TYR A 371 16.20 -1.54 13.35
CA TYR A 371 16.12 -2.21 14.64
C TYR A 371 17.28 -1.75 15.53
N LYS A 372 17.15 -1.96 16.84
CA LYS A 372 18.25 -1.85 17.80
C LYS A 372 18.37 -3.12 18.62
N CYS A 373 19.59 -3.53 18.92
CA CYS A 373 19.86 -4.66 19.77
C CYS A 373 20.07 -4.18 21.21
N VAL A 374 19.17 -4.57 22.09
CA VAL A 374 19.15 -4.18 23.51
C VAL A 374 19.72 -5.32 24.35
N CYS A 375 20.53 -5.06 25.37
CA CYS A 375 21.04 -6.10 26.26
C CYS A 375 19.92 -6.91 26.92
N LYS A 376 20.12 -8.23 27.02
CA LYS A 376 19.21 -9.11 27.76
C LYS A 376 19.37 -8.90 29.28
N ALA A 377 18.35 -9.28 30.04
CA ALA A 377 18.44 -9.28 31.50
C ALA A 377 19.66 -10.12 31.97
N GLY A 378 20.42 -9.63 32.94
CA GLY A 378 21.68 -10.23 33.40
C GLY A 378 22.92 -9.82 32.58
N THR A 379 22.75 -8.91 31.61
CA THR A 379 23.87 -8.30 30.87
C THR A 379 23.75 -6.78 30.86
N LYS A 380 24.88 -6.08 30.80
CA LYS A 380 25.00 -4.62 30.74
C LYS A 380 25.72 -4.20 29.47
N TYR A 381 25.49 -2.96 29.06
CA TYR A 381 26.29 -2.33 28.02
C TYR A 381 27.71 -2.07 28.55
N PRO A 382 28.73 -2.13 27.68
CA PRO A 382 30.05 -1.61 27.99
C PRO A 382 29.96 -0.14 28.42
N TRP A 383 30.82 0.28 29.34
CA TRP A 383 30.77 1.60 29.98
C TRP A 383 30.98 2.78 29.01
N ASN A 384 31.54 2.53 27.83
CA ASN A 384 31.94 3.52 26.84
C ASN A 384 30.91 3.70 25.70
N LEU A 385 29.78 3.00 25.72
CA LEU A 385 28.82 2.96 24.62
C LEU A 385 27.43 3.39 25.09
N ASP A 386 26.72 4.10 24.21
CA ASP A 386 25.33 4.49 24.43
C ASP A 386 24.42 3.25 24.50
N PRO A 387 23.35 3.29 25.32
CA PRO A 387 22.47 2.15 25.50
C PRO A 387 21.66 1.83 24.24
N GLY A 388 22.08 0.78 23.55
CA GLY A 388 21.36 0.12 22.47
C GLY A 388 22.14 0.17 21.16
N PHE A 389 22.64 -0.98 20.72
CA PHE A 389 23.36 -1.08 19.46
C PHE A 389 22.42 -0.83 18.29
N LEU A 390 22.70 0.18 17.48
CA LEU A 390 21.86 0.52 16.34
C LEU A 390 22.09 -0.48 15.21
N GLY A 391 20.99 -1.01 14.66
CA GLY A 391 21.04 -1.92 13.52
C GLY A 391 21.70 -1.27 12.30
N SER A 392 21.54 0.04 12.11
CA SER A 392 22.21 0.78 11.03
C SER A 392 23.73 0.70 11.10
N GLU A 393 24.29 0.70 12.31
CA GLU A 393 25.73 0.57 12.54
C GLU A 393 26.16 -0.89 12.35
N ILE A 394 25.37 -1.84 12.84
CA ILE A 394 25.64 -3.27 12.69
C ILE A 394 25.68 -3.69 11.22
N GLU A 395 24.73 -3.22 10.40
CA GLU A 395 24.66 -3.54 8.96
C GLU A 395 25.77 -2.86 8.14
N GLN A 396 26.43 -1.83 8.69
CA GLN A 396 27.57 -1.15 8.06
C GLN A 396 28.92 -1.60 8.64
N ALA A 397 28.92 -2.40 9.71
CA ALA A 397 30.12 -2.81 10.39
C ALA A 397 30.96 -3.77 9.53
N THR A 398 32.27 -3.65 9.68
CA THR A 398 33.21 -4.62 9.14
C THR A 398 33.11 -5.94 9.90
N GLU A 399 33.63 -7.04 9.33
CA GLU A 399 33.62 -8.34 10.01
C GLU A 399 34.33 -8.30 11.37
N LEU A 400 35.47 -7.58 11.45
CA LEU A 400 36.24 -7.44 12.68
C LEU A 400 35.44 -6.70 13.76
N GLU A 401 34.84 -5.57 13.41
CA GLU A 401 33.97 -4.80 14.31
C GLU A 401 32.76 -5.61 14.76
N TYR A 402 32.13 -6.37 13.86
CA TYR A 402 31.00 -7.22 14.21
C TYR A 402 31.40 -8.35 15.15
N LYS A 403 32.58 -8.97 14.97
CA LYS A 403 33.07 -10.04 15.84
C LYS A 403 33.48 -9.54 17.23
N GLN A 404 34.12 -8.38 17.31
CA GLN A 404 34.64 -7.83 18.56
C GLN A 404 33.61 -7.00 19.33
N GLY A 405 32.67 -6.36 18.63
CA GLY A 405 31.67 -5.45 19.16
C GLY A 405 30.26 -6.02 19.27
N PHE A 406 29.31 -5.11 19.55
CA PHE A 406 27.86 -5.36 19.61
C PHE A 406 27.40 -6.48 20.56
N GLN A 407 28.24 -6.82 21.53
CA GLN A 407 27.96 -7.80 22.58
C GLN A 407 27.82 -7.10 23.93
N CYS A 408 26.91 -7.61 24.77
CA CYS A 408 26.77 -7.15 26.15
C CYS A 408 27.66 -7.96 27.10
N GLU A 409 28.12 -7.30 28.15
CA GLU A 409 28.91 -7.91 29.23
C GLU A 409 27.97 -8.48 30.31
N PRO A 410 28.30 -9.59 30.98
CA PRO A 410 27.53 -10.06 32.11
C PRO A 410 27.55 -9.04 33.26
N THR A 411 26.40 -8.89 33.94
CA THR A 411 26.35 -8.18 35.22
C THR A 411 26.89 -9.12 36.30
N ASN A 412 28.11 -8.87 36.76
CA ASN A 412 28.66 -9.54 37.95
C ASN A 412 27.79 -9.34 39.19
#